data_AF-A0A972LAN3-F1
#
_entry.id   AF-A0A972LAN3-F1
#
_cell.length_a   1.000
_cell.length_b   1.000
_cell.length_c   1.000
_cell.angle_alpha   90.00
_cell.angle_beta   90.00
_cell.angle_gamma   90.00
#
_symmetry.space_group_name_H-M   'P 1'
#
loop_
_entity.id
_entity.type
_entity.pdbx_description
1 polymer ?
#
loop_
_entity_poly.entity_id
_entity_poly.type
_entity_poly.pdbx_seq_one_letter_code
_entity_poly.pdbx_strand_id
1 'polypeptide(L)' 'GKQFDVTRERIRQIEAKALRKLRHPSRSDQLRSFLD' A
#
# COMPACT_ATOMS: atom_id res chain seq x y z
N GLY A 1 13.63 5.56 -3.40
CA GLY A 1 14.35 5.06 -4.60
C GLY A 1 15.80 4.69 -4.38
N LYS A 2 16.43 4.90 -3.22
CA LYS A 2 17.82 4.45 -2.96
C LYS A 2 17.92 3.12 -2.22
N GLN A 3 16.89 2.73 -1.45
CA GLN A 3 16.86 1.45 -0.73
C GLN A 3 16.45 0.27 -1.62
N PHE A 4 15.64 0.56 -2.63
CA PHE A 4 15.20 -0.39 -3.64
C PHE A 4 15.67 0.17 -4.97
N ASP A 5 16.55 -0.56 -5.67
CA ASP A 5 17.14 -0.19 -6.96
C ASP A 5 16.10 -0.27 -8.08
N VAL A 6 15.03 0.50 -7.90
CA VAL A 6 13.86 0.57 -8.77
C VAL A 6 13.52 2.01 -9.05
N THR A 7 12.95 2.25 -10.22
CA THR A 7 12.56 3.60 -10.64
C THR A 7 11.48 4.18 -9.74
N ARG A 8 11.40 5.52 -9.69
CA ARG A 8 10.36 6.24 -8.94
C ARG A 8 8.96 5.83 -9.39
N GLU A 9 8.76 5.64 -10.68
CA GLU A 9 7.48 5.20 -11.23
C GLU A 9 7.14 3.77 -10.81
N ARG A 10 8.15 2.90 -10.71
CA ARG A 10 7.93 1.54 -10.20
C ARG A 10 7.46 1.54 -8.75
N ILE A 11 7.99 2.44 -7.91
CA ILE A 11 7.53 2.61 -6.52
C ILE A 11 6.05 3.02 -6.51
N ARG A 12 5.67 4.03 -7.31
CA ARG A 12 4.29 4.50 -7.42
C ARG A 12 3.31 3.40 -7.84
N GLN A 13 3.71 2.56 -8.80
CA GLN A 13 2.89 1.41 -9.24
C GLN A 13 2.69 0.38 -8.12
N ILE A 14 3.75 0.09 -7.36
CA ILE A 14 3.69 -0.85 -6.22
C ILE A 14 2.76 -0.29 -5.14
N GLU A 15 2.88 1.00 -4.82
CA GLU A 15 2.01 1.69 -3.85
C GLU A 15 0.54 1.61 -4.28
N ALA A 16 0.22 1.96 -5.53
CA ALA A 16 -1.16 1.89 -6.03
C ALA A 16 -1.73 0.46 -5.94
N LYS A 17 -0.93 -0.55 -6.29
CA LYS A 17 -1.32 -1.96 -6.17
C LYS A 17 -1.52 -2.38 -4.71
N ALA A 18 -0.66 -1.93 -3.80
CA ALA A 18 -0.74 -2.24 -2.38
C ALA A 18 -1.96 -1.58 -1.73
N LEU A 19 -2.20 -0.29 -1.98
CA LEU A 19 -3.37 0.44 -1.50
C LEU A 19 -4.67 -0.24 -1.96
N ARG A 20 -4.75 -0.66 -3.23
CA ARG A 20 -5.91 -1.42 -3.72
C ARG A 20 -6.15 -2.72 -2.93
N LYS A 21 -5.08 -3.44 -2.58
CA LYS A 21 -5.20 -4.67 -1.76
C LYS A 21 -5.63 -4.36 -0.33
N LEU A 22 -5.09 -3.31 0.29
CA LEU A 22 -5.38 -2.93 1.67
C LEU A 22 -6.81 -2.41 1.87
N ARG A 23 -7.46 -1.88 0.82
CA ARG A 23 -8.87 -1.47 0.86
C ARG A 23 -9.87 -2.63 0.90
N HIS A 24 -9.43 -3.87 0.69
CA HIS A 24 -10.32 -5.04 0.78
C HIS A 24 -10.81 -5.23 2.23
N PRO A 25 -12.12 -5.47 2.48
CA PRO A 25 -12.69 -5.55 3.82
C PRO A 25 -11.89 -6.43 4.78
N SER A 26 -11.57 -7.67 4.38
CA SER A 26 -10.81 -8.60 5.22
C SER A 26 -9.42 -8.13 5.66
N ARG A 27 -8.84 -7.12 5.00
CA ARG A 27 -7.55 -6.52 5.36
C ARG A 27 -7.70 -5.15 5.99
N SER A 28 -8.72 -4.38 5.60
CA SER A 28 -8.98 -3.06 6.17
C SER A 28 -9.61 -3.14 7.56
N ASP A 29 -10.32 -4.22 7.90
CA ASP A 29 -10.96 -4.37 9.21
C ASP A 29 -9.96 -4.30 10.38
N GLN A 30 -8.76 -4.88 10.22
CA GLN A 30 -7.69 -4.77 11.22
C GLN A 30 -7.10 -3.36 11.32
N LEU A 31 -7.23 -2.55 10.26
CA LEU A 31 -6.68 -1.20 10.19
C LEU A 31 -7.71 -0.14 10.63
N ARG A 32 -9.00 -0.46 10.56
CA ARG A 32 -10.09 0.46 10.94
C ARG A 32 -10.05 0.83 12.42
N SER A 33 -9.64 -0.07 13.30
CA SER A 33 -9.53 0.21 14.75
C SER A 33 -8.48 1.28 15.09
N PHE A 34 -7.60 1.65 14.15
CA PHE A 34 -6.62 2.72 14.34
C PHE A 34 -7.12 4.09 13.86
N LEU A 35 -8.36 4.17 13.35
CA LEU A 35 -8.99 5.40 12.87
C LEU A 35 -10.06 5.95 13.84
N ASP A 36 -10.26 5.29 14.98
CA ASP A 36 -11.08 5.79 16.10
C ASP A 36 -10.33 6.86 16.90
#